data_AF-A0A3M6X0K7-F1
#
_entry.id   AF-A0A3M6X0K7-F1
#
_cell.length_a   1.000
_cell.length_b   1.000
_cell.length_c   1.000
_cell.angle_alpha   90.00
_cell.angle_beta   90.00
_cell.angle_gamma   90.00
#
_symmetry.space_group_name_H-M   'P 1'
#
loop_
_entity.id
_entity.type
_entity.pdbx_description
1 polymer ?
#
loop_
_entity_poly.entity_id
_entity_poly.type
_entity_poly.pdbx_seq_one_letter_code
_entity_poly.pdbx_strand_id
1 'polypeptide(L)'
;MSATSEQLWRESLLIAKKASRYGTEALASFAQDDEEAEERRRLVEGVFFSHRFILTYQLALFGIVLLFTVWHWYWKIIRQRRVRRCMKDDEGQDCESAVATGPSHAPLQDHHLPVQLAKKADESSPLLSSPPPSTRPSRLRTIFRRIHALATYQPPNLPLFNKLQPSNQTTLLVLLLLTLNIFYALYNIPFPPRANAFIWSDRVALLFVANLPWLYLLGAKNQPLKLLTGYSYEQLNLLHRRLGEWLCILAFVHTVGMLMVWYHFFFPAGNTLWSYLSHPVVWPGVVAFVCYELLYFTSLASFRQRAYEVFLASHVALQAGGLLFVYLHFWSSRPYVLVSLGVFVVDRTVFRLLFKSRAVRAELKVMEDGQTLVVSADWPLVPRCGSWWSSLLGTDIGKGWRPMEHVFLTVPALATKHKIQAHPFTIASAAPEPGQEHAWFNLIIRAYNGFTRDLLEYARYHSSTTIRLDGPYGSSHALEMLRASDVALLVIGGSGIAVAYPLLWTLLHATHSTAKEGKRRQLGLIWIVHEASHIAWIGHERLDELKAVGVTICVPAPTSKAGRPDPKQSLA
;
A
#
# COMPACT_ATOMS: atom_id res chain seq x y z
N MET A 1 -3.49 59.30 19.67
CA MET A 1 -4.59 59.11 18.70
C MET A 1 -4.70 57.61 18.49
N SER A 2 -5.74 56.94 19.03
CA SER A 2 -5.84 55.47 18.93
C SER A 2 -6.07 55.08 17.48
N ALA A 3 -5.18 54.24 16.93
CA ALA A 3 -5.42 53.60 15.64
C ALA A 3 -6.78 52.90 15.68
N THR A 4 -7.59 53.07 14.63
CA THR A 4 -8.91 52.41 14.55
C THR A 4 -8.72 50.90 14.46
N SER A 5 -9.69 50.11 14.94
CA SER A 5 -9.63 48.64 14.91
C SER A 5 -9.41 48.05 13.51
N GLU A 6 -9.87 48.76 12.48
CA GLU A 6 -9.62 48.43 11.07
C GLU A 6 -8.14 48.62 10.68
N GLN A 7 -7.45 49.60 11.28
CA GLN A 7 -6.04 49.90 11.07
C GLN A 7 -5.16 48.83 11.74
N LEU A 8 -5.47 48.45 12.98
CA LEU A 8 -4.82 47.33 13.69
C LEU A 8 -5.04 45.98 12.98
N TRP A 9 -6.21 45.75 12.40
CA TRP A 9 -6.53 44.57 11.58
C TRP A 9 -5.73 44.53 10.28
N ARG A 10 -5.71 45.65 9.53
CA ARG A 10 -4.91 45.77 8.31
C ARG A 10 -3.43 45.62 8.61
N GLU A 11 -2.95 46.18 9.71
CA GLU A 11 -1.56 46.08 10.16
C GLU A 11 -1.20 44.67 10.60
N SER A 12 -2.01 43.98 11.39
CA SER A 12 -1.73 42.59 11.81
C SER A 12 -1.76 41.61 10.63
N LEU A 13 -2.68 41.79 9.67
CA LEU A 13 -2.67 41.04 8.40
C LEU A 13 -1.50 41.44 7.48
N LEU A 14 -1.15 42.73 7.43
CA LEU A 14 0.03 43.21 6.70
C LEU A 14 1.32 42.73 7.34
N ILE A 15 1.39 42.61 8.66
CA ILE A 15 2.51 42.08 9.43
C ILE A 15 2.58 40.58 9.21
N ALA A 16 1.48 39.83 9.31
CA ALA A 16 1.46 38.42 8.95
C ALA A 16 1.88 38.21 7.48
N LYS A 17 1.41 39.06 6.56
CA LYS A 17 1.75 39.01 5.14
C LYS A 17 3.17 39.49 4.81
N LYS A 18 3.71 40.49 5.53
CA LYS A 18 5.06 41.06 5.36
C LYS A 18 6.11 40.24 6.10
N ALA A 19 5.86 39.80 7.33
CA ALA A 19 6.68 38.81 8.03
C ALA A 19 6.84 37.56 7.17
N SER A 20 5.76 37.12 6.52
CA SER A 20 5.85 36.00 5.60
C SER A 20 6.66 36.34 4.32
N ARG A 21 6.53 37.56 3.75
CA ARG A 21 7.14 37.93 2.45
C ARG A 21 8.57 38.49 2.48
N TYR A 22 8.93 39.28 3.49
CA TYR A 22 10.16 40.08 3.52
C TYR A 22 10.72 40.03 4.94
N GLY A 23 11.76 39.21 5.13
CA GLY A 23 12.45 39.10 6.40
C GLY A 23 12.95 40.44 6.93
N THR A 24 12.85 40.57 8.26
CA THR A 24 13.59 41.47 9.17
C THR A 24 13.51 42.99 9.00
N GLU A 25 13.60 43.57 7.81
CA GLU A 25 13.83 45.03 7.69
C GLU A 25 12.56 45.89 7.77
N ALA A 26 11.43 45.40 7.23
CA ALA A 26 10.17 46.15 7.21
C ALA A 26 9.40 46.15 8.55
N LEU A 27 9.83 45.32 9.50
CA LEU A 27 9.24 45.19 10.85
C LEU A 27 9.96 46.04 11.90
N ALA A 28 11.23 46.37 11.66
CA ALA A 28 12.02 47.21 12.55
C ALA A 28 11.52 48.67 12.59
N SER A 29 10.86 49.15 11.53
CA SER A 29 10.38 50.53 11.43
C SER A 29 9.01 50.78 12.09
N PHE A 30 8.38 49.77 12.68
CA PHE A 30 7.03 49.86 13.28
C PHE A 30 7.03 49.79 14.82
N ALA A 31 8.20 49.70 15.47
CA ALA A 31 8.33 49.64 16.92
C ALA A 31 8.37 51.04 17.55
N GLN A 32 7.20 51.66 17.70
CA GLN A 32 6.99 52.81 18.59
C GLN A 32 5.85 52.46 19.55
N ASP A 33 6.17 51.71 20.60
CA ASP A 33 5.53 51.64 21.95
C ASP A 33 5.89 50.30 22.64
N ASP A 34 6.53 50.38 23.82
CA ASP A 34 7.46 49.35 24.33
C ASP A 34 6.84 48.00 24.77
N GLU A 35 5.62 47.94 25.33
CA GLU A 35 5.01 46.67 25.77
C GLU A 35 4.28 45.92 24.63
N GLU A 36 3.45 46.61 23.85
CA GLU A 36 2.79 46.00 22.68
C GLU A 36 3.83 45.61 21.60
N ALA A 37 4.96 46.32 21.52
CA ALA A 37 6.06 45.95 20.63
C ALA A 37 6.69 44.61 21.01
N GLU A 38 6.82 44.28 22.29
CA GLU A 38 7.43 43.03 22.72
C GLU A 38 6.52 41.82 22.45
N GLU A 39 5.21 41.94 22.69
CA GLU A 39 4.24 40.89 22.36
C GLU A 39 4.15 40.67 20.85
N ARG A 40 4.09 41.75 20.05
CA ARG A 40 4.14 41.68 18.58
C ARG A 40 5.43 41.02 18.10
N ARG A 41 6.57 41.36 18.70
CA ARG A 41 7.87 40.76 18.36
C ARG A 41 7.89 39.25 18.65
N ARG A 42 7.38 38.81 19.80
CA ARG A 42 7.28 37.39 20.15
C ARG A 42 6.40 36.60 19.17
N LEU A 43 5.25 37.15 18.78
CA LEU A 43 4.37 36.53 17.78
C LEU A 43 5.07 36.36 16.42
N VAL A 44 5.74 37.42 15.98
CA VAL A 44 6.50 37.43 14.72
C VAL A 44 7.64 36.41 14.76
N GLU A 45 8.47 36.43 15.80
CA GLU A 45 9.57 35.47 15.98
C GLU A 45 9.05 34.02 16.05
N GLY A 46 7.93 33.78 16.74
CA GLY A 46 7.28 32.48 16.84
C GLY A 46 6.79 31.94 15.49
N VAL A 47 6.19 32.79 14.65
CA VAL A 47 5.75 32.43 13.29
C VAL A 47 6.95 32.13 12.39
N PHE A 48 7.99 32.98 12.42
CA PHE A 48 9.22 32.73 11.66
C PHE A 48 9.90 31.43 12.07
N PHE A 49 9.94 31.15 13.37
CA PHE A 49 10.44 29.89 13.89
C PHE A 49 9.62 28.72 13.33
N SER A 50 8.28 28.76 13.40
CA SER A 50 7.40 27.72 12.82
C SER A 50 7.73 27.44 11.35
N HIS A 51 7.87 28.50 10.55
CA HIS A 51 8.14 28.41 9.12
C HIS A 51 9.52 27.83 8.79
N ARG A 52 10.57 28.16 9.57
CA ARG A 52 11.90 27.56 9.40
C ARG A 52 11.94 26.12 9.91
N PHE A 53 11.30 25.88 11.04
CA PHE A 53 11.25 24.58 11.70
C PHE A 53 10.50 23.55 10.85
N ILE A 54 9.40 23.93 10.17
CA ILE A 54 8.68 22.97 9.32
C ILE A 54 9.50 22.50 8.10
N LEU A 55 10.56 23.21 7.70
CA LEU A 55 11.47 22.72 6.66
C LEU A 55 12.29 21.52 7.15
N THR A 56 12.65 21.48 8.45
CA THR A 56 13.36 20.32 9.03
C THR A 56 12.47 19.08 9.10
N TYR A 57 11.15 19.25 9.16
CA TYR A 57 10.19 18.14 9.08
C TYR A 57 10.33 17.36 7.77
N GLN A 58 10.47 18.08 6.65
CA GLN A 58 10.67 17.47 5.35
C GLN A 58 11.99 16.69 5.30
N LEU A 59 13.07 17.27 5.83
CA LEU A 59 14.37 16.61 5.94
C LEU A 59 14.31 15.35 6.80
N ALA A 60 13.56 15.38 7.91
CA ALA A 60 13.36 14.21 8.76
C ALA A 60 12.63 13.08 8.02
N LEU A 61 11.57 13.40 7.26
CA LEU A 61 10.86 12.42 6.44
C LEU A 61 11.75 11.85 5.33
N PHE A 62 12.52 12.68 4.63
CA PHE A 62 13.50 12.21 3.65
C PHE A 62 14.57 11.31 4.28
N GLY A 63 15.05 11.65 5.48
CA GLY A 63 15.99 10.83 6.25
C GLY A 63 15.41 9.46 6.58
N ILE A 64 14.15 9.39 7.02
CA ILE A 64 13.45 8.12 7.26
C ILE A 64 13.38 7.29 5.97
N VAL A 65 12.94 7.89 4.85
CA VAL A 65 12.88 7.19 3.56
C VAL A 65 14.26 6.71 3.11
N LEU A 66 15.31 7.52 3.30
CA LEU A 66 16.69 7.16 2.97
C LEU A 66 17.16 5.95 3.80
N LEU A 67 16.88 5.92 5.09
CA LEU A 67 17.19 4.76 5.95
C LEU A 67 16.51 3.48 5.45
N PHE A 68 15.22 3.56 5.13
CA PHE A 68 14.50 2.43 4.53
C PHE A 68 15.07 2.03 3.16
N THR A 69 15.54 3.00 2.39
CA THR A 69 16.16 2.77 1.08
C THR A 69 17.48 2.03 1.22
N VAL A 70 18.37 2.50 2.09
CA VAL A 70 19.66 1.85 2.38
C VAL A 70 19.41 0.43 2.90
N TRP A 71 18.45 0.26 3.81
CA TRP A 71 18.06 -1.06 4.33
C TRP A 71 17.55 -2.00 3.23
N HIS A 72 16.63 -1.53 2.38
CA HIS A 72 16.08 -2.29 1.27
C HIS A 72 17.17 -2.78 0.32
N TRP A 73 18.04 -1.85 -0.13
CA TRP A 73 19.10 -2.17 -1.09
C TRP A 73 20.20 -3.04 -0.49
N TYR A 74 20.56 -2.82 0.78
CA TYR A 74 21.49 -3.68 1.51
C TYR A 74 21.03 -5.15 1.49
N TRP A 75 19.77 -5.40 1.87
CA TRP A 75 19.22 -6.76 1.86
C TRP A 75 19.06 -7.34 0.46
N LYS A 76 18.64 -6.52 -0.51
CA LYS A 76 18.53 -6.92 -1.91
C LYS A 76 19.89 -7.38 -2.48
N ILE A 77 20.95 -6.62 -2.23
CA ILE A 77 22.31 -6.94 -2.69
C ILE A 77 22.85 -8.20 -2.01
N ILE A 78 22.72 -8.32 -0.68
CA ILE A 78 23.17 -9.51 0.06
C ILE A 78 22.49 -10.76 -0.48
N ARG A 79 21.20 -10.66 -0.76
CA ARG A 79 20.42 -11.76 -1.30
C ARG A 79 20.85 -12.12 -2.72
N GLN A 80 21.05 -11.15 -3.60
CA GLN A 80 21.58 -11.40 -4.94
C GLN A 80 22.96 -12.05 -4.90
N ARG A 81 23.84 -11.63 -3.98
CA ARG A 81 25.15 -12.26 -3.77
C ARG A 81 25.04 -13.69 -3.27
N ARG A 82 24.04 -14.00 -2.43
CA ARG A 82 23.78 -15.38 -1.96
C ARG A 82 23.30 -16.26 -3.11
N VAL A 83 22.36 -15.77 -3.92
CA VAL A 83 21.87 -16.49 -5.11
C VAL A 83 23.00 -16.72 -6.11
N ARG A 84 23.79 -15.70 -6.45
CA ARG A 84 24.95 -15.82 -7.36
C ARG A 84 26.02 -16.77 -6.84
N ARG A 85 26.26 -16.83 -5.53
CA ARG A 85 27.18 -17.81 -4.94
C ARG A 85 26.66 -19.22 -5.15
N CYS A 86 25.39 -19.49 -4.83
CA CYS A 86 24.80 -20.80 -5.09
C CYS A 86 24.89 -21.19 -6.59
N MET A 87 24.70 -20.25 -7.52
CA MET A 87 24.84 -20.54 -8.96
C MET A 87 26.30 -20.81 -9.36
N LYS A 88 27.27 -20.13 -8.76
CA LYS A 88 28.70 -20.32 -9.06
C LYS A 88 29.25 -21.61 -8.44
N ASP A 89 28.73 -21.99 -7.27
CA ASP A 89 29.06 -23.27 -6.64
C ASP A 89 28.51 -24.44 -7.48
N ASP A 90 27.33 -24.31 -8.09
CA ASP A 90 26.77 -25.25 -9.09
C ASP A 90 27.68 -25.39 -10.33
N GLU A 91 28.09 -24.28 -10.97
CA GLU A 91 28.98 -24.33 -12.15
C GLU A 91 30.34 -24.98 -11.85
N GLY A 92 30.86 -24.80 -10.62
CA GLY A 92 32.10 -25.43 -10.18
C GLY A 92 31.97 -26.94 -9.94
N GLN A 93 30.82 -27.39 -9.41
CA GLN A 93 30.54 -28.81 -9.17
C GLN A 93 30.25 -29.59 -10.46
N ASP A 94 29.65 -28.95 -11.47
CA ASP A 94 29.46 -29.55 -12.81
C ASP A 94 30.81 -29.76 -13.54
N CYS A 95 31.83 -28.93 -13.26
CA CYS A 95 33.17 -29.08 -13.83
C CYS A 95 34.01 -30.16 -13.12
N GLU A 96 33.88 -30.34 -11.80
CA GLU A 96 34.56 -31.40 -11.06
C GLU A 96 33.93 -32.78 -11.27
N SER A 97 32.61 -32.86 -11.45
CA SER A 97 31.91 -34.13 -11.75
C SER A 97 32.13 -34.64 -13.18
N ALA A 98 32.57 -33.79 -14.11
CA ALA A 98 32.97 -34.20 -15.46
C ALA A 98 34.33 -34.92 -15.53
N VAL A 99 35.14 -34.90 -14.46
CA VAL A 99 36.51 -35.46 -14.45
C VAL A 99 36.60 -36.82 -13.74
N ALA A 100 35.53 -37.29 -13.08
CA ALA A 100 35.51 -38.56 -12.36
C ALA A 100 34.45 -39.54 -12.91
N THR A 101 34.64 -40.03 -14.13
CA THR A 101 33.87 -41.16 -14.67
C THR A 101 34.63 -42.48 -14.48
N GLY A 102 34.30 -43.20 -13.42
CA GLY A 102 34.60 -44.62 -13.23
C GLY A 102 33.31 -45.39 -12.91
N PRO A 103 33.08 -46.59 -13.47
CA PRO A 103 31.80 -47.27 -13.34
C PRO A 103 31.74 -48.07 -12.04
N SER A 104 30.78 -47.77 -11.17
CA SER A 104 30.39 -48.67 -10.10
C SER A 104 28.87 -48.70 -10.00
N HIS A 105 28.31 -49.79 -10.52
CA HIS A 105 26.95 -50.23 -10.30
C HIS A 105 26.67 -50.37 -8.79
N ALA A 106 25.56 -49.81 -8.32
CA ALA A 106 24.88 -50.23 -7.10
C ALA A 106 23.35 -50.12 -7.32
N PRO A 107 22.53 -51.04 -6.78
CA PRO A 107 21.11 -51.10 -7.10
C PRO A 107 20.32 -49.99 -6.39
N LEU A 108 19.25 -49.54 -7.06
CA LEU A 108 18.18 -48.74 -6.45
C LEU A 108 17.67 -49.43 -5.18
N GLN A 109 17.86 -48.79 -4.04
CA GLN A 109 17.21 -49.16 -2.79
C GLN A 109 16.18 -48.07 -2.45
N ASP A 110 14.91 -48.47 -2.46
CA ASP A 110 13.76 -47.66 -2.06
C ASP A 110 13.95 -47.10 -0.65
N HIS A 111 14.21 -45.80 -0.54
CA HIS A 111 14.11 -45.09 0.74
C HIS A 111 12.71 -44.49 0.91
N HIS A 112 11.72 -45.38 1.07
CA HIS A 112 10.51 -45.05 1.81
C HIS A 112 10.85 -45.07 3.31
N LEU A 113 11.37 -43.95 3.84
CA LEU A 113 11.34 -43.73 5.29
C LEU A 113 9.90 -43.31 5.67
N PRO A 114 9.15 -44.09 6.46
CA PRO A 114 7.86 -43.67 6.94
C PRO A 114 8.06 -42.46 7.86
N VAL A 115 7.36 -41.36 7.58
CA VAL A 115 7.22 -40.25 8.53
C VAL A 115 6.53 -40.83 9.77
N GLN A 116 7.30 -41.08 10.83
CA GLN A 116 6.74 -41.53 12.10
C GLN A 116 5.97 -40.37 12.73
N LEU A 117 4.67 -40.28 12.45
CA LEU A 117 3.76 -39.46 13.25
C LEU A 117 3.84 -39.93 14.70
N ALA A 118 4.15 -39.03 15.62
CA ALA A 118 4.13 -39.33 17.05
C ALA A 118 2.71 -39.78 17.43
N LYS A 119 2.58 -41.01 17.94
CA LYS A 119 1.30 -41.71 18.20
C LYS A 119 0.43 -41.11 19.32
N LYS A 120 0.76 -39.92 19.82
CA LYS A 120 -0.02 -39.12 20.78
C LYS A 120 0.69 -37.77 20.93
N ALA A 121 0.39 -36.84 20.04
CA ALA A 121 0.92 -35.48 20.07
C ALA A 121 -0.14 -34.57 20.69
N ASP A 122 0.14 -34.01 21.87
CA ASP A 122 -0.56 -32.82 22.36
C ASP A 122 -0.27 -31.64 21.39
N GLU A 123 -1.17 -30.67 21.26
CA GLU A 123 -1.05 -29.54 20.29
C GLU A 123 0.27 -28.75 20.44
N SER A 124 0.91 -28.86 21.60
CA SER A 124 2.18 -28.24 21.95
C SER A 124 3.44 -29.00 21.47
N SER A 125 3.29 -30.24 21.00
CA SER A 125 4.42 -31.10 20.65
C SER A 125 4.90 -30.87 19.20
N PRO A 126 6.23 -30.77 18.97
CA PRO A 126 6.76 -30.51 17.64
C PRO A 126 6.49 -31.69 16.70
N LEU A 127 5.91 -31.40 15.53
CA LEU A 127 5.51 -32.39 14.51
C LEU A 127 6.69 -33.15 13.86
N LEU A 128 7.94 -32.74 14.09
CA LEU A 128 9.15 -33.39 13.59
C LEU A 128 9.94 -33.95 14.77
N SER A 129 10.10 -35.27 14.80
CA SER A 129 10.75 -36.03 15.87
C SER A 129 12.28 -35.97 15.88
N SER A 130 12.91 -35.27 14.92
CA SER A 130 14.37 -35.21 14.81
C SER A 130 14.86 -33.78 14.57
N PRO A 131 15.59 -33.17 15.53
CA PRO A 131 16.26 -31.90 15.26
C PRO A 131 17.44 -32.14 14.31
N PRO A 132 17.66 -31.27 13.30
CA PRO A 132 18.87 -31.32 12.49
C PRO A 132 20.12 -31.07 13.38
N PRO A 133 21.32 -31.53 12.97
CA PRO A 133 22.54 -31.35 13.76
C PRO A 133 22.73 -29.88 14.16
N SER A 134 22.80 -29.64 15.47
CA SER A 134 22.70 -28.31 16.04
C SER A 134 24.02 -27.54 15.94
N THR A 135 24.24 -26.80 14.86
CA THR A 135 25.12 -25.64 14.97
C THR A 135 24.39 -24.60 15.82
N ARG A 136 24.83 -24.34 17.07
CA ARG A 136 24.23 -23.30 17.91
C ARG A 136 24.25 -21.98 17.14
N PRO A 137 23.08 -21.40 16.80
CA PRO A 137 23.07 -20.12 16.11
C PRO A 137 23.76 -19.08 16.99
N SER A 138 24.57 -18.20 16.39
CA SER A 138 25.20 -17.11 17.13
C SER A 138 24.16 -16.32 17.92
N ARG A 139 24.52 -15.83 19.11
CA ARG A 139 23.60 -15.05 19.97
C ARG A 139 22.94 -13.90 19.19
N LEU A 140 23.71 -13.23 18.34
CA LEU A 140 23.23 -12.17 17.44
C LEU A 140 22.14 -12.66 16.47
N ARG A 141 22.30 -13.84 15.87
CA ARG A 141 21.30 -14.41 14.95
C ARG A 141 20.01 -14.77 15.68
N THR A 142 20.10 -15.25 16.91
CA THR A 142 18.94 -15.55 17.76
C THR A 142 18.19 -14.28 18.15
N ILE A 143 18.91 -13.24 18.58
CA ILE A 143 18.33 -11.92 18.89
C ILE A 143 17.64 -11.36 17.66
N PHE A 144 18.31 -11.35 16.51
CA PHE A 144 17.74 -10.88 15.25
C PHE A 144 16.46 -11.64 14.87
N ARG A 145 16.45 -12.96 14.98
CA ARG A 145 15.25 -13.78 14.71
C ARG A 145 14.09 -13.44 15.64
N ARG A 146 14.35 -13.20 16.92
CA ARG A 146 13.31 -12.79 17.89
C ARG A 146 12.75 -11.41 17.56
N ILE A 147 13.62 -10.45 17.26
CA ILE A 147 13.20 -9.10 16.84
C ILE A 147 12.37 -9.17 15.57
N HIS A 148 12.83 -9.92 14.56
CA HIS A 148 12.11 -10.10 13.32
C HIS A 148 10.75 -10.77 13.54
N ALA A 149 10.69 -11.85 14.33
CA ALA A 149 9.43 -12.51 14.66
C ALA A 149 8.45 -11.57 15.36
N LEU A 150 8.92 -10.79 16.34
CA LEU A 150 8.13 -9.77 17.02
C LEU A 150 7.63 -8.70 16.03
N ALA A 151 8.48 -8.23 15.12
CA ALA A 151 8.16 -7.22 14.13
C ALA A 151 7.10 -7.71 13.11
N THR A 152 7.19 -8.97 12.68
CA THR A 152 6.25 -9.58 11.73
C THR A 152 4.95 -10.05 12.36
N TYR A 153 4.91 -10.21 13.69
CA TYR A 153 3.73 -10.67 14.40
C TYR A 153 2.53 -9.74 14.13
N GLN A 154 1.39 -10.36 13.82
CA GLN A 154 0.13 -9.69 13.60
C GLN A 154 -0.80 -9.95 14.78
N PRO A 155 -1.16 -8.93 15.57
CA PRO A 155 -2.06 -9.10 16.71
C PRO A 155 -3.47 -9.55 16.28
N PRO A 156 -4.21 -10.25 17.16
CA PRO A 156 -5.60 -10.61 16.91
C PRO A 156 -6.49 -9.35 16.82
N ASN A 157 -7.70 -9.53 16.29
CA ASN A 157 -8.69 -8.47 16.21
C ASN A 157 -9.04 -7.94 17.60
N LEU A 158 -9.15 -6.62 17.74
CA LEU A 158 -9.70 -6.02 18.95
C LEU A 158 -11.19 -6.34 19.04
N PRO A 159 -11.68 -6.87 20.18
CA PRO A 159 -13.05 -7.38 20.30
C PRO A 159 -14.11 -6.31 20.05
N LEU A 160 -13.83 -5.04 20.38
CA LEU A 160 -14.77 -3.93 20.22
C LEU A 160 -14.92 -3.43 18.78
N PHE A 161 -13.88 -3.55 17.96
CA PHE A 161 -13.84 -2.91 16.63
C PHE A 161 -13.82 -3.90 15.46
N ASN A 162 -13.74 -5.21 15.76
CA ASN A 162 -13.62 -6.31 14.80
C ASN A 162 -12.77 -5.98 13.56
N LYS A 163 -11.63 -5.31 13.81
CA LYS A 163 -10.75 -4.78 12.78
C LYS A 163 -9.39 -5.46 12.89
N LEU A 164 -8.97 -6.07 11.78
CA LEU A 164 -7.66 -6.68 11.64
C LEU A 164 -6.57 -5.65 11.89
N GLN A 165 -5.71 -5.93 12.86
CA GLN A 165 -4.57 -5.09 13.18
C GLN A 165 -3.45 -5.37 12.17
N PRO A 166 -2.68 -4.35 11.77
CA PRO A 166 -1.50 -4.59 10.97
C PRO A 166 -0.40 -5.24 11.82
N SER A 167 0.66 -5.74 11.17
CA SER A 167 1.81 -6.28 11.90
C SER A 167 2.48 -5.24 12.79
N ASN A 168 3.15 -5.68 13.86
CA ASN A 168 3.81 -4.82 14.83
C ASN A 168 4.77 -3.80 14.18
N GLN A 169 5.53 -4.20 13.17
CA GLN A 169 6.41 -3.29 12.41
C GLN A 169 5.63 -2.13 11.78
N THR A 170 4.46 -2.43 11.24
CA THR A 170 3.62 -1.45 10.54
C THR A 170 2.95 -0.52 11.55
N THR A 171 2.50 -1.07 12.68
CA THR A 171 2.00 -0.28 13.81
C THR A 171 3.08 0.66 14.34
N LEU A 172 4.31 0.18 14.54
CA LEU A 172 5.43 1.00 14.99
C LEU A 172 5.75 2.13 14.00
N LEU A 173 5.70 1.85 12.70
CA LEU A 173 5.91 2.87 11.67
C LEU A 173 4.81 3.95 11.71
N VAL A 174 3.55 3.57 11.87
CA VAL A 174 2.43 4.52 12.02
C VAL A 174 2.59 5.35 13.30
N LEU A 175 2.98 4.72 14.41
CA LEU A 175 3.24 5.43 15.67
C LEU A 175 4.43 6.38 15.56
N LEU A 176 5.50 5.99 14.86
CA LEU A 176 6.64 6.86 14.60
C LEU A 176 6.21 8.11 13.82
N LEU A 177 5.42 7.95 12.76
CA LEU A 177 4.89 9.08 11.98
C LEU A 177 3.97 9.97 12.83
N LEU A 178 3.13 9.39 13.69
CA LEU A 178 2.26 10.12 14.61
C LEU A 178 3.08 10.92 15.64
N THR A 179 4.03 10.27 16.31
CA THR A 179 4.91 10.92 17.29
C THR A 179 5.73 12.04 16.66
N LEU A 180 6.22 11.85 15.43
CA LEU A 180 6.91 12.90 14.69
C LEU A 180 5.99 14.10 14.45
N ASN A 181 4.76 13.87 14.00
CA ASN A 181 3.80 14.96 13.81
C ASN A 181 3.45 15.69 15.11
N ILE A 182 3.20 14.95 16.20
CA ILE A 182 2.91 15.52 17.52
C ILE A 182 4.10 16.36 18.00
N PHE A 183 5.33 15.85 17.85
CA PHE A 183 6.54 16.59 18.19
C PHE A 183 6.60 17.92 17.42
N TYR A 184 6.42 17.91 16.10
CA TYR A 184 6.48 19.14 15.30
C TYR A 184 5.32 20.11 15.58
N ALA A 185 4.15 19.61 16.00
CA ALA A 185 3.02 20.44 16.39
C ALA A 185 3.22 21.15 17.74
N LEU A 186 3.96 20.54 18.68
CA LEU A 186 4.05 21.00 20.08
C LEU A 186 5.43 21.54 20.48
N TYR A 187 6.49 21.17 19.77
CA TYR A 187 7.86 21.55 20.14
C TYR A 187 8.02 23.06 20.18
N ASN A 188 8.57 23.57 21.29
CA ASN A 188 8.84 24.98 21.53
C ASN A 188 7.61 25.89 21.29
N ILE A 189 6.43 25.45 21.73
CA ILE A 189 5.22 26.27 21.83
C ILE A 189 5.11 26.81 23.26
N PRO A 190 5.16 28.14 23.46
CA PRO A 190 5.10 28.73 24.80
C PRO A 190 3.71 28.58 25.43
N PHE A 191 3.68 28.24 26.73
CA PHE A 191 2.47 28.22 27.55
C PHE A 191 2.24 29.61 28.17
N PRO A 192 0.98 30.06 28.36
CA PRO A 192 -0.26 29.31 28.18
C PRO A 192 -0.75 29.25 26.71
N PRO A 193 -1.50 28.21 26.31
CA PRO A 193 -1.93 28.02 24.92
C PRO A 193 -2.87 29.12 24.42
N ARG A 194 -3.55 29.83 25.32
CA ARG A 194 -4.50 30.90 24.99
C ARG A 194 -3.82 32.11 24.35
N ALA A 195 -2.69 32.54 24.92
CA ALA A 195 -1.92 33.67 24.40
C ALA A 195 -1.20 33.32 23.08
N ASN A 196 -0.83 32.05 22.91
CA ASN A 196 -0.09 31.57 21.74
C ASN A 196 -0.95 30.75 20.76
N ALA A 197 -2.28 30.88 20.86
CA ALA A 197 -3.23 30.11 20.06
C ALA A 197 -3.00 30.31 18.56
N PHE A 198 -2.61 31.53 18.16
CA PHE A 198 -2.28 31.84 16.76
C PHE A 198 -1.03 31.10 16.29
N ILE A 199 0.10 31.18 17.02
CA ILE A 199 1.36 30.51 16.64
C ILE A 199 1.15 29.00 16.55
N TRP A 200 0.44 28.42 17.53
CA TRP A 200 0.17 26.99 17.55
C TRP A 200 -0.75 26.57 16.40
N SER A 201 -1.84 27.30 16.19
CA SER A 201 -2.77 27.00 15.09
C SER A 201 -2.12 27.16 13.71
N ASP A 202 -1.25 28.16 13.53
CA ASP A 202 -0.44 28.34 12.33
C ASP A 202 0.55 27.17 12.14
N ARG A 203 1.21 26.71 13.21
CA ARG A 203 2.10 25.54 13.16
C ARG A 203 1.39 24.26 12.77
N VAL A 204 0.19 24.05 13.28
CA VAL A 204 -0.68 22.92 12.90
C VAL A 204 -1.06 23.01 11.42
N ALA A 205 -1.36 24.21 10.89
CA ALA A 205 -1.64 24.43 9.47
C ALA A 205 -0.42 24.15 8.57
N LEU A 206 0.76 24.60 8.99
CA LEU A 206 2.02 24.33 8.29
C LEU A 206 2.31 22.83 8.24
N LEU A 207 2.05 22.11 9.33
CA LEU A 207 2.19 20.66 9.38
C LEU A 207 1.17 19.94 8.48
N PHE A 208 -0.06 20.44 8.39
CA PHE A 208 -1.06 19.95 7.44
C PHE A 208 -0.55 20.05 5.99
N VAL A 209 -0.12 21.25 5.56
CA VAL A 209 0.32 21.46 4.17
C VAL A 209 1.64 20.75 3.88
N ALA A 210 2.55 20.67 4.85
CA ALA A 210 3.81 19.94 4.72
C ALA A 210 3.62 18.44 4.45
N ASN A 211 2.53 17.86 4.94
CA ASN A 211 2.21 16.46 4.71
C ASN A 211 1.46 16.19 3.40
N LEU A 212 0.89 17.21 2.74
CA LEU A 212 0.12 17.01 1.51
C LEU A 212 0.94 16.31 0.40
N PRO A 213 2.20 16.69 0.09
CA PRO A 213 2.98 15.99 -0.93
C PRO A 213 3.16 14.50 -0.62
N TRP A 214 3.43 14.18 0.64
CA TRP A 214 3.62 12.80 1.10
C TRP A 214 2.32 11.99 1.06
N LEU A 215 1.19 12.60 1.43
CA LEU A 215 -0.11 11.95 1.33
C LEU A 215 -0.40 11.51 -0.11
N TYR A 216 -0.14 12.39 -1.08
CA TYR A 216 -0.32 12.11 -2.50
C TYR A 216 0.65 11.06 -3.01
N LEU A 217 1.93 11.15 -2.62
CA LEU A 217 2.94 10.18 -2.99
C LEU A 217 2.57 8.78 -2.50
N LEU A 218 2.21 8.63 -1.22
CA LEU A 218 1.80 7.36 -0.61
C LEU A 218 0.55 6.76 -1.27
N GLY A 219 -0.36 7.59 -1.78
CA GLY A 219 -1.57 7.16 -2.48
C GLY A 219 -1.39 6.85 -3.97
N ALA A 220 -0.26 7.26 -4.57
CA ALA A 220 0.02 7.02 -5.98
C ALA A 220 0.31 5.53 -6.25
N LYS A 221 -0.16 5.02 -7.40
CA LYS A 221 0.05 3.62 -7.79
C LYS A 221 1.43 3.41 -8.41
N ASN A 222 1.88 4.39 -9.18
CA ASN A 222 3.19 4.42 -9.83
C ASN A 222 4.03 5.49 -9.14
N GLN A 223 4.72 5.07 -8.07
CA GLN A 223 5.50 5.97 -7.23
C GLN A 223 6.95 5.49 -7.06
N PRO A 224 7.92 6.41 -6.98
CA PRO A 224 9.33 6.08 -6.76
C PRO A 224 9.56 5.35 -5.43
N LEU A 225 8.67 5.50 -4.44
CA LEU A 225 8.79 4.83 -3.14
C LEU A 225 8.82 3.31 -3.25
N LYS A 226 8.19 2.70 -4.27
CA LYS A 226 8.30 1.25 -4.51
C LYS A 226 9.73 0.84 -4.83
N LEU A 227 10.45 1.62 -5.66
CA LEU A 227 11.85 1.34 -6.01
C LEU A 227 12.78 1.59 -4.82
N LEU A 228 12.49 2.62 -4.03
CA LEU A 228 13.30 3.02 -2.88
C LEU A 228 13.16 2.02 -1.74
N THR A 229 11.92 1.70 -1.35
CA THR A 229 11.64 0.94 -0.12
C THR A 229 11.33 -0.55 -0.37
N GLY A 230 11.00 -0.92 -1.61
CA GLY A 230 10.56 -2.28 -1.97
C GLY A 230 9.11 -2.60 -1.63
N TYR A 231 8.42 -1.73 -0.89
CA TYR A 231 7.01 -1.92 -0.53
C TYR A 231 6.09 -1.62 -1.71
N SER A 232 5.05 -2.44 -1.85
CA SER A 232 4.01 -2.23 -2.86
C SER A 232 3.15 -1.02 -2.54
N TYR A 233 2.51 -0.44 -3.57
CA TYR A 233 1.58 0.67 -3.37
C TYR A 233 0.43 0.29 -2.42
N GLU A 234 0.03 -0.99 -2.35
CA GLU A 234 -1.02 -1.46 -1.44
C GLU A 234 -0.62 -1.32 0.02
N GLN A 235 0.64 -1.67 0.32
CA GLN A 235 1.21 -1.50 1.66
C GLN A 235 1.38 -0.01 1.99
N LEU A 236 1.81 0.81 1.03
CA LEU A 236 1.94 2.26 1.21
C LEU A 236 0.58 2.96 1.34
N ASN A 237 -0.47 2.43 0.71
CA ASN A 237 -1.83 2.95 0.82
C ASN A 237 -2.39 2.81 2.25
N LEU A 238 -1.89 1.86 3.05
CA LEU A 238 -2.19 1.84 4.48
C LEU A 238 -1.68 3.12 5.16
N LEU A 239 -0.47 3.56 4.86
CA LEU A 239 0.11 4.79 5.38
C LEU A 239 -0.63 6.03 4.84
N HIS A 240 -1.02 6.04 3.55
CA HIS A 240 -1.88 7.08 2.99
C HIS A 240 -3.16 7.26 3.82
N ARG A 241 -3.83 6.16 4.18
CA ARG A 241 -5.05 6.22 5.01
C ARG A 241 -4.78 6.79 6.40
N ARG A 242 -3.72 6.35 7.08
CA ARG A 242 -3.40 6.82 8.44
C ARG A 242 -2.95 8.27 8.46
N LEU A 243 -2.17 8.67 7.45
CA LEU A 243 -1.77 10.05 7.28
C LEU A 243 -2.95 10.95 6.91
N GLY A 244 -3.87 10.47 6.05
CA GLY A 244 -5.09 11.20 5.71
C GLY A 244 -6.02 11.41 6.90
N GLU A 245 -6.23 10.37 7.73
CA GLU A 245 -6.92 10.46 9.01
C GLU A 245 -6.30 11.56 9.90
N TRP A 246 -4.97 11.58 9.99
CA TRP A 246 -4.24 12.59 10.77
C TRP A 246 -4.36 14.00 10.19
N LEU A 247 -4.35 14.16 8.86
CA LEU A 247 -4.47 15.48 8.23
C LEU A 247 -5.85 16.10 8.46
N CYS A 248 -6.91 15.29 8.47
CA CYS A 248 -8.24 15.79 8.84
C CYS A 248 -8.26 16.25 10.30
N ILE A 249 -7.62 15.51 11.21
CA ILE A 249 -7.45 15.95 12.61
C ILE A 249 -6.67 17.28 12.69
N LEU A 250 -5.58 17.44 11.93
CA LEU A 250 -4.85 18.71 11.90
C LEU A 250 -5.70 19.86 11.36
N ALA A 251 -6.50 19.63 10.31
CA ALA A 251 -7.43 20.63 9.77
C ALA A 251 -8.50 21.03 10.81
N PHE A 252 -9.06 20.06 11.51
CA PHE A 252 -9.99 20.30 12.62
C PHE A 252 -9.34 21.11 13.75
N VAL A 253 -8.15 20.70 14.20
CA VAL A 253 -7.40 21.39 15.26
C VAL A 253 -7.05 22.82 14.85
N HIS A 254 -6.63 23.04 13.62
CA HIS A 254 -6.37 24.38 13.07
C HIS A 254 -7.63 25.25 13.08
N THR A 255 -8.76 24.74 12.60
CA THR A 255 -10.05 25.45 12.62
C THR A 255 -10.45 25.83 14.04
N VAL A 256 -10.38 24.88 14.99
CA VAL A 256 -10.67 25.14 16.39
C VAL A 256 -9.70 26.17 16.98
N GLY A 257 -8.40 26.06 16.68
CA GLY A 257 -7.38 27.02 17.12
C GLY A 257 -7.65 28.43 16.58
N MET A 258 -8.03 28.57 15.31
CA MET A 258 -8.39 29.86 14.71
C MET A 258 -9.70 30.43 15.28
N LEU A 259 -10.67 29.58 15.63
CA LEU A 259 -11.87 30.01 16.36
C LEU A 259 -11.54 30.48 17.79
N MET A 260 -10.57 29.87 18.47
CA MET A 260 -10.08 30.38 19.77
C MET A 260 -9.42 31.76 19.60
N VAL A 261 -8.64 31.94 18.53
CA VAL A 261 -8.05 33.25 18.20
C VAL A 261 -9.15 34.28 17.96
N TRP A 262 -10.19 33.93 17.20
CA TRP A 262 -11.35 34.79 17.01
C TRP A 262 -12.01 35.17 18.34
N TYR A 263 -12.33 34.19 19.18
CA TYR A 263 -13.02 34.42 20.44
C TYR A 263 -12.22 35.29 21.41
N HIS A 264 -10.90 35.11 21.48
CA HIS A 264 -10.08 35.80 22.47
C HIS A 264 -9.58 37.17 22.02
N PHE A 265 -9.28 37.34 20.72
CA PHE A 265 -8.66 38.56 20.20
C PHE A 265 -9.60 39.39 19.34
N PHE A 266 -10.39 38.76 18.47
CA PHE A 266 -11.20 39.49 17.49
C PHE A 266 -12.60 39.83 18.02
N PHE A 267 -13.21 38.96 18.81
CA PHE A 267 -14.54 39.21 19.39
C PHE A 267 -14.54 40.41 20.36
N PRO A 268 -13.60 40.55 21.33
CA PRO A 268 -13.52 41.74 22.18
C PRO A 268 -13.25 43.04 21.40
N ALA A 269 -12.60 42.94 20.23
CA ALA A 269 -12.36 44.06 19.33
C ALA A 269 -13.59 44.44 18.46
N GLY A 270 -14.76 43.83 18.72
CA GLY A 270 -16.00 44.10 18.01
C GLY A 270 -16.20 43.33 16.71
N ASN A 271 -15.31 42.39 16.38
CA ASN A 271 -15.42 41.59 15.15
C ASN A 271 -16.40 40.42 15.35
N THR A 272 -17.54 40.47 14.66
CA THR A 272 -18.53 39.39 14.70
C THR A 272 -17.98 38.11 14.07
N LEU A 273 -18.55 36.96 14.44
CA LEU A 273 -18.16 35.68 13.85
C LEU A 273 -18.33 35.68 12.33
N TRP A 274 -19.44 36.23 11.83
CA TRP A 274 -19.70 36.32 10.39
C TRP A 274 -18.65 37.16 9.66
N SER A 275 -18.28 38.31 10.21
CA SER A 275 -17.25 39.18 9.64
C SER A 275 -15.88 38.48 9.61
N TYR A 276 -15.54 37.73 10.66
CA TYR A 276 -14.33 36.91 10.70
C TYR A 276 -14.33 35.78 9.65
N LEU A 277 -15.42 35.00 9.58
CA LEU A 277 -15.52 33.85 8.66
C LEU A 277 -15.60 34.26 7.18
N SER A 278 -16.19 35.43 6.89
CA SER A 278 -16.31 35.96 5.52
C SER A 278 -15.05 36.68 5.03
N HIS A 279 -14.04 36.86 5.90
CA HIS A 279 -12.81 37.52 5.53
C HIS A 279 -12.09 36.80 4.35
N PRO A 280 -11.51 37.50 3.36
CA PRO A 280 -10.92 36.89 2.16
C PRO A 280 -9.87 35.81 2.39
N VAL A 281 -9.18 35.84 3.54
CA VAL A 281 -8.22 34.81 3.95
C VAL A 281 -8.91 33.64 4.64
N VAL A 282 -9.99 33.87 5.40
CA VAL A 282 -10.62 32.86 6.26
C VAL A 282 -11.61 32.00 5.49
N TRP A 283 -12.46 32.60 4.65
CA TRP A 283 -13.52 31.85 3.96
C TRP A 283 -13.00 30.70 3.07
N PRO A 284 -11.86 30.81 2.33
CA PRO A 284 -11.33 29.67 1.59
C PRO A 284 -10.89 28.55 2.54
N GLY A 285 -10.36 28.90 3.72
CA GLY A 285 -9.99 27.93 4.76
C GLY A 285 -11.20 27.17 5.31
N VAL A 286 -12.33 27.86 5.50
CA VAL A 286 -13.60 27.24 5.93
C VAL A 286 -14.08 26.24 4.87
N VAL A 287 -14.06 26.61 3.58
CA VAL A 287 -14.46 25.70 2.50
C VAL A 287 -13.51 24.50 2.42
N ALA A 288 -12.19 24.73 2.53
CA ALA A 288 -11.22 23.65 2.57
C ALA A 288 -11.46 22.68 3.74
N PHE A 289 -11.73 23.20 4.94
CA PHE A 289 -12.08 22.40 6.11
C PHE A 289 -13.31 21.52 5.86
N VAL A 290 -14.41 22.10 5.35
CA VAL A 290 -15.61 21.34 5.00
C VAL A 290 -15.31 20.24 3.98
N CYS A 291 -14.50 20.54 2.94
CA CYS A 291 -14.09 19.53 1.97
C CYS A 291 -13.34 18.36 2.62
N TYR A 292 -12.36 18.62 3.49
CA TYR A 292 -11.56 17.57 4.13
C TYR A 292 -12.37 16.75 5.15
N GLU A 293 -13.26 17.37 5.91
CA GLU A 293 -14.11 16.64 6.87
C GLU A 293 -15.18 15.77 6.17
N LEU A 294 -15.82 16.29 5.10
CA LEU A 294 -16.72 15.48 4.28
C LEU A 294 -15.97 14.34 3.56
N LEU A 295 -14.75 14.61 3.11
CA LEU A 295 -13.88 13.59 2.52
C LEU A 295 -13.56 12.51 3.54
N TYR A 296 -13.24 12.88 4.78
CA TYR A 296 -12.98 11.93 5.87
C TYR A 296 -14.20 11.06 6.15
N PHE A 297 -15.37 11.68 6.35
CA PHE A 297 -16.62 10.97 6.64
C PHE A 297 -16.98 9.96 5.54
N THR A 298 -16.94 10.37 4.27
CA THR A 298 -17.22 9.48 3.14
C THR A 298 -16.14 8.40 2.95
N SER A 299 -14.95 8.58 3.51
CA SER A 299 -13.84 7.62 3.48
C SER A 299 -13.91 6.55 4.59
N LEU A 300 -14.85 6.66 5.54
CA LEU A 300 -15.05 5.67 6.60
C LEU A 300 -15.37 4.28 6.04
N ALA A 301 -14.84 3.23 6.68
CA ALA A 301 -15.01 1.86 6.19
C ALA A 301 -16.48 1.45 6.04
N SER A 302 -17.33 1.85 6.99
CA SER A 302 -18.78 1.62 6.97
C SER A 302 -19.46 2.27 5.76
N PHE A 303 -19.03 3.46 5.36
CA PHE A 303 -19.57 4.15 4.19
C PHE A 303 -19.09 3.49 2.90
N ARG A 304 -17.77 3.26 2.76
CA ARG A 304 -17.16 2.68 1.55
C ARG A 304 -17.65 1.28 1.23
N GLN A 305 -17.96 0.48 2.25
CA GLN A 305 -18.50 -0.87 2.07
C GLN A 305 -19.94 -0.87 1.53
N ARG A 306 -20.71 0.19 1.82
CA ARG A 306 -22.11 0.32 1.37
C ARG A 306 -22.23 1.04 0.03
N ALA A 307 -21.43 2.08 -0.18
CA ALA A 307 -21.52 2.97 -1.34
C ALA A 307 -20.13 3.33 -1.91
N TYR A 308 -19.42 2.32 -2.42
CA TYR A 308 -18.05 2.47 -2.92
C TYR A 308 -17.93 3.49 -4.07
N GLU A 309 -18.87 3.48 -5.01
CA GLU A 309 -18.84 4.40 -6.16
C GLU A 309 -19.01 5.86 -5.74
N VAL A 310 -19.94 6.12 -4.81
CA VAL A 310 -20.17 7.45 -4.22
C VAL A 310 -18.93 7.91 -3.48
N PHE A 311 -18.35 7.06 -2.62
CA PHE A 311 -17.09 7.35 -1.95
C PHE A 311 -15.99 7.75 -2.94
N LEU A 312 -15.77 6.95 -3.99
CA LEU A 312 -14.68 7.20 -4.91
C LEU A 312 -14.87 8.53 -5.65
N ALA A 313 -16.10 8.81 -6.11
CA ALA A 313 -16.43 10.06 -6.80
C ALA A 313 -16.30 11.27 -5.87
N SER A 314 -16.90 11.21 -4.67
CA SER A 314 -16.84 12.30 -3.69
C SER A 314 -15.42 12.55 -3.22
N HIS A 315 -14.63 11.51 -2.96
CA HIS A 315 -13.25 11.64 -2.51
C HIS A 315 -12.40 12.39 -3.54
N VAL A 316 -12.54 12.09 -4.84
CA VAL A 316 -11.81 12.82 -5.89
C VAL A 316 -12.26 14.27 -5.99
N ALA A 317 -13.58 14.52 -5.99
CA ALA A 317 -14.13 15.87 -6.12
C ALA A 317 -13.79 16.76 -4.91
N LEU A 318 -14.01 16.26 -3.70
CA LEU A 318 -13.73 16.96 -2.44
C LEU A 318 -12.24 17.20 -2.25
N GLN A 319 -11.38 16.27 -2.67
CA GLN A 319 -9.94 16.48 -2.63
C GLN A 319 -9.50 17.57 -3.62
N ALA A 320 -10.07 17.61 -4.83
CA ALA A 320 -9.78 18.65 -5.82
C ALA A 320 -10.22 20.04 -5.32
N GLY A 321 -11.44 20.13 -4.78
CA GLY A 321 -11.94 21.34 -4.13
C GLY A 321 -11.09 21.75 -2.92
N GLY A 322 -10.78 20.81 -2.04
CA GLY A 322 -9.94 21.04 -0.86
C GLY A 322 -8.57 21.61 -1.22
N LEU A 323 -7.86 21.03 -2.21
CA LEU A 323 -6.59 21.58 -2.67
C LEU A 323 -6.72 22.98 -3.26
N LEU A 324 -7.74 23.24 -4.09
CA LEU A 324 -7.98 24.56 -4.65
C LEU A 324 -8.16 25.60 -3.55
N PHE A 325 -8.98 25.29 -2.55
CA PHE A 325 -9.26 26.22 -1.46
C PHE A 325 -8.09 26.37 -0.49
N VAL A 326 -7.27 25.33 -0.26
CA VAL A 326 -5.98 25.47 0.47
C VAL A 326 -5.01 26.39 -0.28
N TYR A 327 -4.94 26.29 -1.61
CA TYR A 327 -4.09 27.17 -2.45
C TYR A 327 -4.52 28.65 -2.36
N LEU A 328 -5.83 28.89 -2.28
CA LEU A 328 -6.41 30.23 -2.15
C LEU A 328 -6.31 30.77 -0.71
N HIS A 329 -6.41 29.89 0.30
CA HIS A 329 -6.43 30.24 1.72
C HIS A 329 -5.15 30.96 2.15
N PHE A 330 -3.97 30.43 1.80
CA PHE A 330 -2.71 31.03 2.23
C PHE A 330 -1.57 30.79 1.24
N TRP A 331 -0.74 31.80 1.01
CA TRP A 331 0.29 31.76 -0.03
C TRP A 331 1.44 30.77 0.25
N SER A 332 1.78 30.53 1.52
CA SER A 332 2.83 29.55 1.90
C SER A 332 2.42 28.09 1.65
N SER A 333 1.12 27.81 1.50
CA SER A 333 0.62 26.47 1.17
C SER A 333 0.86 26.11 -0.30
N ARG A 334 0.95 27.12 -1.18
CA ARG A 334 0.94 26.95 -2.64
C ARG A 334 2.02 26.00 -3.16
N PRO A 335 3.30 26.08 -2.71
CA PRO A 335 4.32 25.12 -3.16
C PRO A 335 3.94 23.67 -2.84
N TYR A 336 3.43 23.42 -1.63
CA TYR A 336 3.01 22.07 -1.23
C TYR A 336 1.83 21.57 -2.07
N VAL A 337 0.82 22.43 -2.29
CA VAL A 337 -0.33 22.09 -3.14
C VAL A 337 0.10 21.80 -4.58
N LEU A 338 0.99 22.62 -5.15
CA LEU A 338 1.48 22.43 -6.51
C LEU A 338 2.30 21.14 -6.66
N VAL A 339 3.12 20.79 -5.66
CA VAL A 339 3.84 19.51 -5.65
C VAL A 339 2.85 18.33 -5.55
N SER A 340 1.86 18.40 -4.65
CA SER A 340 0.80 17.38 -4.54
C SER A 340 0.03 17.21 -5.85
N LEU A 341 -0.34 18.31 -6.51
CA LEU A 341 -1.00 18.30 -7.81
C LEU A 341 -0.09 17.67 -8.87
N GLY A 342 1.20 18.01 -8.88
CA GLY A 342 2.19 17.42 -9.77
C GLY A 342 2.27 15.90 -9.62
N VAL A 343 2.36 15.40 -8.38
CA VAL A 343 2.35 13.94 -8.09
C VAL A 343 1.06 13.29 -8.62
N PHE A 344 -0.10 13.92 -8.38
CA PHE A 344 -1.38 13.41 -8.85
C PHE A 344 -1.47 13.34 -10.38
N VAL A 345 -1.10 14.43 -11.06
CA VAL A 345 -1.14 14.51 -12.52
C VAL A 345 -0.18 13.47 -13.11
N VAL A 346 1.07 13.39 -12.62
CA VAL A 346 2.04 12.40 -13.11
C VAL A 346 1.54 10.96 -12.92
N ASP A 347 1.03 10.60 -11.74
CA ASP A 347 0.47 9.25 -11.51
C ASP A 347 -0.73 8.96 -12.42
N ARG A 348 -1.64 9.93 -12.57
CA ARG A 348 -2.92 9.71 -13.24
C ARG A 348 -2.88 9.83 -14.76
N THR A 349 -2.12 10.77 -15.32
CA THR A 349 -2.08 11.01 -16.77
C THR A 349 -0.91 10.28 -17.42
N VAL A 350 0.30 10.39 -16.86
CA VAL A 350 1.50 9.82 -17.49
C VAL A 350 1.49 8.31 -17.36
N PHE A 351 1.40 7.77 -16.15
CA PHE A 351 1.55 6.32 -15.96
C PHE A 351 0.33 5.49 -16.38
N ARG A 352 -0.89 5.95 -16.04
CA ARG A 352 -2.10 5.18 -16.33
C ARG A 352 -2.52 5.25 -17.81
N LEU A 353 -2.42 6.42 -18.46
CA LEU A 353 -2.93 6.57 -19.83
C LEU A 353 -1.90 6.21 -20.89
N LEU A 354 -0.60 6.45 -20.64
CA LEU A 354 0.42 6.34 -21.70
C LEU A 354 1.28 5.07 -21.63
N PHE A 355 1.53 4.51 -20.43
CA PHE A 355 2.60 3.50 -20.29
C PHE A 355 2.17 2.09 -19.86
N LYS A 356 0.97 1.91 -19.28
CA LYS A 356 0.56 0.62 -18.68
C LYS A 356 -0.79 0.08 -19.12
N SER A 357 -1.47 0.76 -20.03
CA SER A 357 -2.79 0.35 -20.47
C SER A 357 -2.74 -0.39 -21.81
N ARG A 358 -3.24 -1.62 -21.83
CA ARG A 358 -3.42 -2.39 -23.07
C ARG A 358 -4.86 -2.83 -23.23
N ALA A 359 -5.37 -2.69 -24.44
CA ALA A 359 -6.66 -3.22 -24.83
C ALA A 359 -6.47 -4.56 -25.54
N VAL A 360 -7.25 -5.58 -25.15
CA VAL A 360 -7.26 -6.89 -25.80
C VAL A 360 -8.70 -7.36 -25.92
N ARG A 361 -8.98 -8.19 -26.92
CA ARG A 361 -10.24 -8.92 -26.99
C ARG A 361 -10.15 -10.12 -26.04
N ALA A 362 -11.06 -10.19 -25.09
CA ALA A 362 -11.13 -11.27 -24.12
C ALA A 362 -12.41 -12.06 -24.28
N GLU A 363 -12.32 -13.36 -24.02
CA GLU A 363 -13.44 -14.28 -23.93
C GLU A 363 -14.06 -14.23 -22.54
N LEU A 364 -15.38 -14.33 -22.50
CA LEU A 364 -16.19 -14.29 -21.29
C LEU A 364 -16.89 -15.63 -21.11
N LYS A 365 -16.59 -16.32 -20.01
CA LYS A 365 -17.22 -17.61 -19.68
C LYS A 365 -17.90 -17.55 -18.32
N VAL A 366 -19.23 -17.69 -18.32
CA VAL A 366 -20.02 -17.85 -17.08
C VAL A 366 -19.80 -19.26 -16.54
N MET A 367 -19.46 -19.37 -15.26
CA MET A 367 -19.20 -20.63 -14.58
C MET A 367 -20.51 -21.32 -14.15
N GLU A 368 -20.41 -22.60 -13.77
CA GLU A 368 -21.54 -23.45 -13.38
C GLU A 368 -22.35 -22.91 -12.19
N ASP A 369 -21.70 -22.15 -11.31
CA ASP A 369 -22.35 -21.47 -10.17
C ASP A 369 -23.27 -20.32 -10.60
N GLY A 370 -23.23 -19.89 -11.87
CA GLY A 370 -24.02 -18.79 -12.43
C GLY A 370 -23.72 -17.41 -11.81
N GLN A 371 -22.74 -17.32 -10.92
CA GLN A 371 -22.36 -16.11 -10.17
C GLN A 371 -20.87 -15.75 -10.36
N THR A 372 -20.09 -16.61 -11.01
CA THR A 372 -18.68 -16.38 -11.32
C THR A 372 -18.48 -16.35 -12.83
N LEU A 373 -17.57 -15.48 -13.24
CA LEU A 373 -17.14 -15.28 -14.62
C LEU A 373 -15.64 -15.53 -14.69
N VAL A 374 -15.19 -16.26 -15.71
CA VAL A 374 -13.78 -16.29 -16.12
C VAL A 374 -13.61 -15.38 -17.33
N VAL A 375 -12.66 -14.46 -17.23
CA VAL A 375 -12.23 -13.60 -18.35
C VAL A 375 -10.88 -14.11 -18.82
N SER A 376 -10.83 -14.58 -20.06
CA SER A 376 -9.66 -15.21 -20.65
C SER A 376 -9.18 -14.43 -21.87
N ALA A 377 -7.88 -14.36 -22.09
CA ALA A 377 -7.32 -13.82 -23.33
C ALA A 377 -6.01 -14.54 -23.68
N ASP A 378 -5.80 -14.79 -24.97
CA ASP A 378 -4.46 -15.09 -25.47
C ASP A 378 -3.65 -13.79 -25.50
N TRP A 379 -2.55 -13.77 -24.77
CA TRP A 379 -1.80 -12.55 -24.48
C TRP A 379 -0.49 -12.50 -25.26
N PRO A 380 -0.36 -11.60 -26.25
CA PRO A 380 0.89 -11.43 -26.97
C PRO A 380 1.94 -10.74 -26.09
N LEU A 381 3.10 -11.39 -25.95
CA LEU A 381 4.22 -10.93 -25.16
C LEU A 381 5.19 -10.12 -26.01
N VAL A 382 5.65 -9.01 -25.46
CA VAL A 382 6.68 -8.17 -26.07
C VAL A 382 8.03 -8.48 -25.41
N PRO A 383 9.11 -8.65 -26.19
CA PRO A 383 10.44 -8.94 -25.65
C PRO A 383 10.87 -7.96 -24.57
N ARG A 384 11.45 -8.48 -23.48
CA ARG A 384 11.94 -7.67 -22.37
C ARG A 384 13.27 -6.99 -22.77
N CYS A 385 13.19 -5.79 -23.33
CA CYS A 385 14.39 -4.96 -23.51
C CYS A 385 14.87 -4.42 -22.15
N GLY A 386 16.08 -4.82 -21.74
CA GLY A 386 16.68 -4.53 -20.43
C GLY A 386 17.24 -3.12 -20.31
N SER A 387 16.37 -2.10 -20.36
CA SER A 387 16.77 -0.71 -20.06
C SER A 387 16.57 -0.38 -18.59
N TRP A 388 17.48 0.39 -17.98
CA TRP A 388 17.34 0.91 -16.62
C TRP A 388 16.04 1.69 -16.40
N TRP A 389 15.56 2.40 -17.43
CA TRP A 389 14.26 3.07 -17.45
C TRP A 389 13.08 2.11 -17.21
N SER A 390 13.17 0.86 -17.68
CA SER A 390 12.13 -0.15 -17.48
C SER A 390 12.03 -0.62 -16.03
N SER A 391 13.12 -0.54 -15.24
CA SER A 391 13.08 -0.81 -13.81
C SER A 391 12.47 0.35 -13.01
N LEU A 392 12.53 1.56 -13.55
CA LEU A 392 12.09 2.79 -12.86
C LEU A 392 10.61 3.08 -13.16
N LEU A 393 10.16 2.86 -14.41
CA LEU A 393 8.78 3.05 -14.85
C LEU A 393 7.87 1.83 -14.57
N GLY A 394 8.48 0.71 -14.17
CA GLY A 394 7.80 -0.57 -13.95
C GLY A 394 7.58 -1.36 -15.24
N THR A 395 7.20 -2.63 -15.10
CA THR A 395 6.87 -3.49 -16.24
C THR A 395 5.47 -3.18 -16.75
N ASP A 396 5.35 -2.99 -18.06
CA ASP A 396 4.08 -3.00 -18.80
C ASP A 396 3.55 -4.45 -18.87
N ILE A 397 2.22 -4.63 -18.81
CA ILE A 397 1.58 -5.95 -18.90
C ILE A 397 1.87 -6.68 -20.21
N GLY A 398 2.24 -5.95 -21.26
CA GLY A 398 2.79 -6.56 -22.48
C GLY A 398 4.08 -7.33 -22.29
N LYS A 399 4.86 -7.06 -21.25
CA LYS A 399 6.10 -7.79 -20.93
C LYS A 399 5.85 -9.00 -20.02
N GLY A 400 4.59 -9.40 -19.86
CA GLY A 400 4.14 -10.44 -18.95
C GLY A 400 3.93 -9.97 -17.52
N TRP A 401 3.59 -10.91 -16.65
CA TRP A 401 3.32 -10.70 -15.23
C TRP A 401 4.08 -11.71 -14.37
N ARG A 402 4.05 -11.51 -13.05
CA ARG A 402 4.58 -12.41 -12.03
C ARG A 402 3.45 -12.98 -11.17
N PRO A 403 3.70 -14.07 -10.44
CA PRO A 403 2.72 -14.59 -9.49
C PRO A 403 2.35 -13.56 -8.44
N MET A 404 1.09 -13.58 -8.01
CA MET A 404 0.47 -12.60 -7.10
C MET A 404 0.38 -11.18 -7.64
N GLU A 405 0.65 -10.97 -8.92
CA GLU A 405 0.34 -9.69 -9.53
C GLU A 405 -1.14 -9.60 -9.92
N HIS A 406 -1.65 -8.38 -9.92
CA HIS A 406 -3.02 -8.03 -10.27
C HIS A 406 -3.03 -6.89 -11.27
N VAL A 407 -4.17 -6.73 -11.92
CA VAL A 407 -4.43 -5.69 -12.91
C VAL A 407 -5.70 -4.94 -12.57
N PHE A 408 -5.84 -3.73 -13.10
CA PHE A 408 -7.10 -3.00 -13.10
C PHE A 408 -7.81 -3.21 -14.42
N LEU A 409 -8.99 -3.82 -14.36
CA LEU A 409 -9.86 -4.10 -15.49
C LEU A 409 -10.83 -2.94 -15.73
N THR A 410 -10.89 -2.49 -16.97
CA THR A 410 -11.94 -1.61 -17.51
C THR A 410 -12.62 -2.33 -18.67
N VAL A 411 -13.95 -2.33 -18.70
CA VAL A 411 -14.74 -2.90 -19.81
C VAL A 411 -15.66 -1.81 -20.37
N PRO A 412 -15.23 -1.08 -21.41
CA PRO A 412 -15.97 0.08 -21.95
C PRO A 412 -17.36 -0.27 -22.50
N ALA A 413 -17.57 -1.52 -22.94
CA ALA A 413 -18.80 -1.98 -23.56
C ALA A 413 -19.98 -2.12 -22.57
N LEU A 414 -19.72 -2.16 -21.26
CA LEU A 414 -20.77 -2.37 -20.26
C LEU A 414 -21.68 -1.14 -20.09
N ALA A 415 -21.09 0.03 -19.91
CA ALA A 415 -21.80 1.29 -19.76
C ALA A 415 -20.85 2.50 -19.87
N THR A 416 -21.38 3.70 -20.14
CA THR A 416 -20.60 4.94 -20.19
C THR A 416 -19.84 5.20 -18.88
N LYS A 417 -20.46 4.94 -17.71
CA LYS A 417 -19.81 5.04 -16.39
C LYS A 417 -18.57 4.14 -16.27
N HIS A 418 -18.58 2.96 -16.91
CA HIS A 418 -17.50 2.00 -16.81
C HIS A 418 -16.29 2.33 -17.68
N LYS A 419 -16.38 3.30 -18.60
CA LYS A 419 -15.25 3.77 -19.42
C LYS A 419 -14.13 4.41 -18.57
N ILE A 420 -14.50 5.02 -17.45
CA ILE A 420 -13.59 5.74 -16.54
C ILE A 420 -13.32 4.98 -15.24
N GLN A 421 -14.05 3.90 -14.97
CA GLN A 421 -13.82 3.04 -13.82
C GLN A 421 -12.80 1.95 -14.14
N ALA A 422 -12.00 1.57 -13.16
CA ALA A 422 -11.03 0.49 -13.28
C ALA A 422 -11.02 -0.31 -11.97
N HIS A 423 -11.23 -1.61 -12.08
CA HIS A 423 -11.49 -2.50 -10.94
C HIS A 423 -10.36 -3.52 -10.76
N PRO A 424 -9.80 -3.70 -9.55
CA PRO A 424 -8.65 -4.58 -9.34
C PRO A 424 -9.04 -6.06 -9.38
N PHE A 425 -8.28 -6.88 -10.11
CA PHE A 425 -8.39 -8.34 -10.11
C PHE A 425 -7.02 -9.00 -10.17
N THR A 426 -6.80 -10.01 -9.34
CA THR A 426 -5.60 -10.84 -9.35
C THR A 426 -5.54 -11.69 -10.60
N ILE A 427 -4.36 -11.76 -11.22
CA ILE A 427 -4.12 -12.62 -12.38
C ILE A 427 -4.11 -14.07 -11.90
N ALA A 428 -5.03 -14.89 -12.43
CA ALA A 428 -5.23 -16.27 -12.02
C ALA A 428 -4.42 -17.28 -12.84
N SER A 429 -3.78 -16.86 -13.93
CA SER A 429 -2.95 -17.71 -14.78
C SER A 429 -1.48 -17.72 -14.37
N ALA A 430 -0.77 -18.77 -14.80
CA ALA A 430 0.67 -18.89 -14.65
C ALA A 430 1.41 -17.67 -15.22
N ALA A 431 2.54 -17.32 -14.60
CA ALA A 431 3.40 -16.27 -15.10
C ALA A 431 4.13 -16.74 -16.38
N PRO A 432 4.27 -15.89 -17.42
CA PRO A 432 4.98 -16.26 -18.63
C PRO A 432 6.45 -16.57 -18.38
N GLU A 433 6.97 -17.57 -19.09
CA GLU A 433 8.38 -17.92 -19.05
C GLU A 433 9.23 -17.02 -19.98
N PRO A 434 10.52 -16.82 -19.69
CA PRO A 434 11.40 -16.07 -20.58
C PRO A 434 11.45 -16.72 -21.97
N GLY A 435 11.19 -15.94 -23.02
CA GLY A 435 11.23 -16.41 -24.41
C GLY A 435 9.88 -16.88 -24.95
N GLN A 436 8.82 -16.95 -24.13
CA GLN A 436 7.46 -17.16 -24.64
C GLN A 436 6.98 -15.95 -25.44
N GLU A 437 6.37 -16.21 -26.60
CA GLU A 437 5.74 -15.17 -27.45
C GLU A 437 4.29 -14.89 -27.06
N HIS A 438 3.59 -15.91 -26.57
CA HIS A 438 2.21 -15.83 -26.13
C HIS A 438 2.05 -16.48 -24.76
N ALA A 439 1.11 -15.98 -23.97
CA ALA A 439 0.73 -16.58 -22.70
C ALA A 439 -0.77 -16.47 -22.45
N TRP A 440 -1.33 -17.48 -21.81
CA TRP A 440 -2.74 -17.47 -21.48
C TRP A 440 -3.01 -16.61 -20.24
N PHE A 441 -3.84 -15.58 -20.40
CA PHE A 441 -4.23 -14.65 -19.34
C PHE A 441 -5.62 -15.01 -18.80
N ASN A 442 -5.77 -15.17 -17.48
CA ASN A 442 -7.06 -15.46 -16.84
C ASN A 442 -7.34 -14.55 -15.66
N LEU A 443 -8.60 -14.10 -15.54
CA LEU A 443 -9.17 -13.53 -14.32
C LEU A 443 -10.37 -14.36 -13.87
N ILE A 444 -10.48 -14.63 -12.57
CA ILE A 444 -11.66 -15.24 -11.96
C ILE A 444 -12.42 -14.14 -11.21
N ILE A 445 -13.61 -13.80 -11.69
CA ILE A 445 -14.40 -12.66 -11.22
C ILE A 445 -15.72 -13.15 -10.65
N ARG A 446 -15.91 -13.00 -9.34
CA ARG A 446 -17.20 -13.25 -8.69
C ARG A 446 -18.09 -12.02 -8.78
N ALA A 447 -19.34 -12.21 -9.19
CA ALA A 447 -20.33 -11.15 -9.25
C ALA A 447 -20.79 -10.76 -7.84
N TYR A 448 -20.80 -9.45 -7.61
CA TYR A 448 -21.36 -8.84 -6.42
C TYR A 448 -22.41 -7.81 -6.87
N ASN A 449 -22.14 -6.52 -6.62
CA ASN A 449 -22.97 -5.39 -7.02
C ASN A 449 -22.18 -4.44 -7.94
N GLY A 450 -22.89 -3.61 -8.70
CA GLY A 450 -22.27 -2.66 -9.63
C GLY A 450 -21.51 -3.36 -10.75
N PHE A 451 -20.29 -2.92 -11.04
CA PHE A 451 -19.50 -3.37 -12.20
C PHE A 451 -19.44 -4.90 -12.40
N THR A 452 -19.22 -5.70 -11.36
CA THR A 452 -19.10 -7.16 -11.54
C THR A 452 -20.43 -7.84 -11.82
N ARG A 453 -21.55 -7.27 -11.36
CA ARG A 453 -22.91 -7.72 -11.72
C ARG A 453 -23.21 -7.36 -13.16
N ASP A 454 -22.97 -6.10 -13.53
CA ASP A 454 -23.16 -5.59 -14.89
C ASP A 454 -22.32 -6.41 -15.90
N LEU A 455 -21.09 -6.79 -15.53
CA LEU A 455 -20.22 -7.65 -16.34
C LEU A 455 -20.74 -9.09 -16.47
N LEU A 456 -21.24 -9.69 -15.39
CA LEU A 456 -21.83 -11.04 -15.43
C LEU A 456 -23.08 -11.07 -16.32
N GLU A 457 -23.97 -10.10 -16.18
CA GLU A 457 -25.18 -9.99 -16.99
C GLU A 457 -24.85 -9.80 -18.47
N TYR A 458 -23.87 -8.95 -18.77
CA TYR A 458 -23.38 -8.77 -20.14
C TYR A 458 -22.83 -10.08 -20.74
N ALA A 459 -22.06 -10.85 -19.96
CA ALA A 459 -21.44 -12.11 -20.38
C ALA A 459 -22.46 -13.23 -20.66
N ARG A 460 -23.70 -13.14 -20.15
CA ARG A 460 -24.76 -14.10 -20.47
C ARG A 460 -25.22 -14.00 -21.92
N TYR A 461 -25.05 -12.85 -22.55
CA TYR A 461 -25.48 -12.59 -23.93
C TYR A 461 -24.31 -12.40 -24.90
N HIS A 462 -23.08 -12.22 -24.39
CA HIS A 462 -21.88 -11.96 -25.19
C HIS A 462 -20.74 -12.87 -24.76
N SER A 463 -20.18 -13.63 -25.70
CA SER A 463 -19.05 -14.54 -25.46
C SER A 463 -17.68 -13.86 -25.44
N SER A 464 -17.58 -12.62 -25.94
CA SER A 464 -16.32 -11.87 -25.95
C SER A 464 -16.56 -10.36 -25.85
N THR A 465 -15.56 -9.63 -25.35
CA THR A 465 -15.58 -8.17 -25.30
C THR A 465 -14.17 -7.59 -25.36
N THR A 466 -14.06 -6.30 -25.69
CA THR A 466 -12.79 -5.59 -25.58
C THR A 466 -12.60 -5.14 -24.13
N ILE A 467 -11.53 -5.63 -23.51
CA ILE A 467 -11.13 -5.23 -22.16
C ILE A 467 -9.91 -4.33 -22.24
N ARG A 468 -9.78 -3.41 -21.29
CA ARG A 468 -8.59 -2.60 -21.09
C ARG A 468 -7.99 -2.92 -19.73
N LEU A 469 -6.74 -3.37 -19.72
CA LEU A 469 -5.99 -3.71 -18.52
C LEU A 469 -4.95 -2.64 -18.21
N ASP A 470 -4.84 -2.27 -16.94
CA ASP A 470 -3.78 -1.42 -16.39
C ASP A 470 -2.98 -2.24 -15.37
N GLY A 471 -1.68 -2.43 -15.60
CA GLY A 471 -0.79 -3.21 -14.72
C GLY A 471 0.45 -3.78 -15.43
N PRO A 472 1.07 -4.84 -14.86
CA PRO A 472 0.71 -5.50 -13.60
C PRO A 472 1.16 -4.70 -12.37
N TYR A 473 0.47 -4.94 -11.26
CA TYR A 473 0.82 -4.43 -9.93
C TYR A 473 0.95 -5.60 -8.95
N GLY A 474 1.68 -5.40 -7.84
CA GLY A 474 1.88 -6.46 -6.83
C GLY A 474 3.29 -6.46 -6.25
N SER A 475 3.58 -7.48 -5.44
CA SER A 475 4.88 -7.71 -4.79
C SER A 475 5.32 -9.16 -4.93
N SER A 476 6.64 -9.40 -5.04
CA SER A 476 7.20 -10.74 -5.08
C SER A 476 7.48 -11.34 -3.70
N HIS A 477 7.21 -10.61 -2.61
CA HIS A 477 7.70 -10.97 -1.27
C HIS A 477 7.23 -12.35 -0.79
N ALA A 478 5.95 -12.69 -0.98
CA ALA A 478 5.46 -14.02 -0.57
C ALA A 478 6.04 -15.16 -1.42
N LEU A 479 6.20 -14.98 -2.73
CA LEU A 479 6.87 -15.96 -3.60
C LEU A 479 8.31 -16.19 -3.13
N GLU A 480 9.00 -15.13 -2.74
CA GLU A 480 10.37 -15.17 -2.24
C GLU A 480 10.49 -15.87 -0.89
N MET A 481 9.53 -15.62 0.01
CA MET A 481 9.40 -16.34 1.27
C MET A 481 9.18 -17.84 1.02
N LEU A 482 8.26 -18.20 0.13
CA LEU A 482 7.98 -19.59 -0.24
C LEU A 482 9.20 -20.28 -0.87
N ARG A 483 9.97 -19.57 -1.70
CA ARG A 483 11.23 -20.06 -2.27
C ARG A 483 12.33 -20.26 -1.22
N ALA A 484 12.27 -19.58 -0.07
CA ALA A 484 13.25 -19.73 1.00
C ALA A 484 12.92 -20.87 1.97
N SER A 485 11.77 -21.54 1.79
CA SER A 485 11.30 -22.61 2.67
C SER A 485 11.46 -24.00 2.02
N ASP A 486 11.74 -25.01 2.83
CA ASP A 486 11.81 -26.42 2.41
C ASP A 486 10.41 -27.06 2.27
N VAL A 487 9.46 -26.56 3.07
CA VAL A 487 8.04 -26.95 3.05
C VAL A 487 7.20 -25.68 2.90
N ALA A 488 6.28 -25.68 1.94
CA ALA A 488 5.38 -24.56 1.67
C ALA A 488 3.92 -25.06 1.65
N LEU A 489 3.13 -24.60 2.62
CA LEU A 489 1.70 -24.90 2.74
C LEU A 489 0.88 -23.64 2.42
N LEU A 490 0.06 -23.70 1.38
CA LEU A 490 -0.85 -22.62 1.00
C LEU A 490 -2.25 -22.98 1.48
N VAL A 491 -2.83 -22.15 2.34
CA VAL A 491 -4.21 -22.29 2.81
C VAL A 491 -5.03 -21.15 2.22
N ILE A 492 -6.02 -21.50 1.40
CA ILE A 492 -6.84 -20.52 0.68
C ILE A 492 -8.33 -20.83 0.81
N GLY A 493 -9.14 -19.78 0.72
CA GLY A 493 -10.59 -19.88 0.69
C GLY A 493 -11.17 -19.27 -0.59
N GLY A 494 -12.16 -19.94 -1.18
CA GLY A 494 -12.88 -19.42 -2.35
C GLY A 494 -11.93 -18.99 -3.47
N SER A 495 -12.11 -17.76 -3.96
CA SER A 495 -11.37 -17.23 -5.12
C SER A 495 -9.88 -16.99 -4.86
N GLY A 496 -9.39 -17.24 -3.64
CA GLY A 496 -7.96 -17.25 -3.31
C GLY A 496 -7.11 -18.19 -4.17
N ILE A 497 -7.74 -19.13 -4.91
CA ILE A 497 -7.07 -19.98 -5.90
C ILE A 497 -6.40 -19.16 -7.01
N ALA A 498 -6.93 -17.99 -7.35
CA ALA A 498 -6.30 -17.07 -8.30
C ALA A 498 -4.91 -16.61 -7.85
N VAL A 499 -4.62 -16.61 -6.55
CA VAL A 499 -3.28 -16.30 -6.01
C VAL A 499 -2.43 -17.56 -5.90
N ALA A 500 -3.02 -18.65 -5.39
CA ALA A 500 -2.27 -19.88 -5.08
C ALA A 500 -1.81 -20.63 -6.32
N TYR A 501 -2.63 -20.72 -7.37
CA TYR A 501 -2.29 -21.47 -8.57
C TYR A 501 -1.02 -20.92 -9.26
N PRO A 502 -0.91 -19.62 -9.59
CA PRO A 502 0.31 -19.08 -10.21
C PRO A 502 1.55 -19.21 -9.33
N LEU A 503 1.38 -19.13 -8.01
CA LEU A 503 2.46 -19.35 -7.04
C LEU A 503 2.98 -20.79 -7.10
N LEU A 504 2.08 -21.77 -6.98
CA LEU A 504 2.43 -23.19 -7.04
C LEU A 504 3.07 -23.53 -8.37
N TRP A 505 2.46 -23.08 -9.48
CA TRP A 505 2.99 -23.27 -10.82
C TRP A 505 4.44 -22.80 -10.94
N THR A 506 4.73 -21.59 -10.45
CA THR A 506 6.06 -20.99 -10.50
C THR A 506 7.06 -21.66 -9.55
N LEU A 507 6.60 -22.23 -8.44
CA LEU A 507 7.47 -22.98 -7.51
C LEU A 507 7.83 -24.36 -8.06
N LEU A 508 6.94 -24.97 -8.86
CA LEU A 508 7.17 -26.24 -9.52
C LEU A 508 8.09 -26.10 -10.73
N HIS A 509 7.87 -25.08 -11.57
CA HIS A 509 8.60 -24.83 -12.81
C HIS A 509 9.84 -23.95 -12.62
N ALA A 510 10.17 -23.57 -11.38
CA ALA A 510 11.47 -22.96 -11.11
C ALA A 510 12.55 -24.00 -11.44
N THR A 511 13.26 -23.78 -12.56
CA THR A 511 14.35 -24.63 -13.04
C THR A 511 15.26 -25.06 -11.89
N HIS A 512 15.64 -26.33 -11.92
CA HIS A 512 16.39 -27.10 -10.91
C HIS A 512 17.72 -26.50 -10.39
N SER A 513 18.13 -25.30 -10.83
CA SER A 513 19.42 -24.63 -10.54
C SER A 513 19.61 -24.14 -9.09
N THR A 514 18.80 -24.60 -8.15
CA THR A 514 18.92 -24.26 -6.70
C THR A 514 18.56 -25.42 -5.77
N ALA A 515 18.24 -26.60 -6.31
CA ALA A 515 18.01 -27.77 -5.50
C ALA A 515 19.37 -28.25 -4.98
N LYS A 516 19.76 -27.75 -3.79
CA LYS A 516 20.74 -28.43 -2.95
C LYS A 516 20.41 -29.91 -2.95
N GLU A 517 21.32 -30.73 -3.49
CA GLU A 517 21.42 -32.17 -3.26
C GLU A 517 20.07 -32.87 -3.04
N GLY A 518 19.35 -33.16 -4.14
CA GLY A 518 18.32 -34.22 -4.16
C GLY A 518 17.02 -34.01 -3.36
N LYS A 519 16.82 -32.92 -2.60
CA LYS A 519 15.55 -32.68 -1.88
C LYS A 519 14.61 -31.76 -2.66
N ARG A 520 13.59 -32.36 -3.30
CA ARG A 520 12.44 -31.63 -3.87
C ARG A 520 11.67 -30.93 -2.75
N ARG A 521 11.36 -29.64 -2.92
CA ARG A 521 10.53 -28.86 -1.98
C ARG A 521 9.17 -29.51 -1.83
N GLN A 522 8.69 -29.64 -0.59
CA GLN A 522 7.35 -30.15 -0.33
C GLN A 522 6.33 -29.02 -0.47
N LEU A 523 5.37 -29.18 -1.39
CA LEU A 523 4.32 -28.20 -1.65
C LEU A 523 2.96 -28.78 -1.24
N GLY A 524 2.21 -28.03 -0.44
CA GLY A 524 0.86 -28.37 -0.02
C GLY A 524 -0.14 -27.26 -0.34
N LEU A 525 -1.34 -27.63 -0.76
CA LEU A 525 -2.47 -26.75 -0.98
C LEU A 525 -3.69 -27.24 -0.18
N ILE A 526 -4.20 -26.41 0.72
CA ILE A 526 -5.50 -26.60 1.37
C ILE A 526 -6.46 -25.56 0.78
N TRP A 527 -7.44 -26.02 0.01
CA TRP A 527 -8.41 -25.14 -0.64
C TRP A 527 -9.82 -25.34 -0.10
N ILE A 528 -10.29 -24.35 0.64
CA ILE A 528 -11.62 -24.34 1.26
C ILE A 528 -12.60 -23.67 0.29
N VAL A 529 -13.53 -24.46 -0.25
CA VAL A 529 -14.56 -23.99 -1.18
C VAL A 529 -15.93 -23.90 -0.50
N HIS A 530 -16.77 -22.98 -0.96
CA HIS A 530 -18.15 -22.88 -0.48
C HIS A 530 -19.06 -23.91 -1.14
N GLU A 531 -18.97 -24.05 -2.46
CA GLU A 531 -19.70 -25.01 -3.25
C GLU A 531 -18.73 -25.90 -4.03
N ALA A 532 -19.15 -27.12 -4.37
CA ALA A 532 -18.33 -28.05 -5.15
C ALA A 532 -18.06 -27.52 -6.57
N SER A 533 -19.03 -26.81 -7.16
CA SER A 533 -18.93 -26.15 -8.46
C SER A 533 -17.76 -25.17 -8.55
N HIS A 534 -17.30 -24.61 -7.43
CA HIS A 534 -16.16 -23.68 -7.42
C HIS A 534 -14.83 -24.34 -7.82
N ILE A 535 -14.73 -25.68 -7.74
CA ILE A 535 -13.56 -26.42 -8.22
C ILE A 535 -13.38 -26.22 -9.73
N ALA A 536 -14.48 -26.06 -10.48
CA ALA A 536 -14.46 -25.84 -11.92
C ALA A 536 -13.79 -24.51 -12.33
N TRP A 537 -13.55 -23.56 -11.40
CA TRP A 537 -12.89 -22.29 -11.72
C TRP A 537 -11.48 -22.42 -12.31
N ILE A 538 -10.74 -23.47 -11.91
CA ILE A 538 -9.45 -23.81 -12.52
C ILE A 538 -9.51 -25.12 -13.32
N GLY A 539 -10.57 -25.91 -13.13
CA GLY A 539 -10.76 -27.21 -13.76
C GLY A 539 -10.02 -28.35 -13.04
N HIS A 540 -10.56 -29.56 -13.16
CA HIS A 540 -9.95 -30.77 -12.59
C HIS A 540 -8.59 -31.08 -13.21
N GLU A 541 -8.44 -30.86 -14.51
CA GLU A 541 -7.19 -31.09 -15.26
C GLU A 541 -5.99 -30.36 -14.63
N ARG A 542 -6.11 -29.07 -14.33
CA ARG A 542 -5.03 -28.30 -13.69
C ARG A 542 -4.72 -28.75 -12.27
N LEU A 543 -5.72 -29.23 -11.53
CA LEU A 543 -5.51 -29.79 -10.20
C LEU A 543 -4.77 -31.12 -10.26
N ASP A 544 -5.13 -31.96 -11.22
CA ASP A 544 -4.52 -33.27 -11.41
C ASP A 544 -3.10 -33.13 -11.96
N GLU A 545 -2.84 -32.13 -12.81
CA GLU A 545 -1.50 -31.73 -13.21
C GLU A 545 -0.65 -31.31 -11.99
N LEU A 546 -1.16 -30.43 -11.12
CA LEU A 546 -0.43 -30.04 -9.91
C LEU A 546 -0.11 -31.24 -9.00
N LYS A 547 -1.05 -32.20 -8.86
CA LYS A 547 -0.81 -33.45 -8.11
C LYS A 547 0.25 -34.31 -8.78
N ALA A 548 0.19 -34.47 -10.11
CA ALA A 548 1.15 -35.26 -10.88
C ALA A 548 2.58 -34.72 -10.74
N VAL A 549 2.73 -33.39 -10.63
CA VAL A 549 4.03 -32.73 -10.40
C VAL A 549 4.40 -32.67 -8.90
N GLY A 550 3.65 -33.34 -8.02
CA GLY A 550 4.02 -33.60 -6.63
C GLY A 550 3.50 -32.60 -5.60
N VAL A 551 2.43 -31.85 -5.90
CA VAL A 551 1.73 -31.01 -4.90
C VAL A 551 0.72 -31.85 -4.14
N THR A 552 0.78 -31.84 -2.81
CA THR A 552 -0.26 -32.43 -1.96
C THR A 552 -1.45 -31.49 -1.89
N ILE A 553 -2.57 -31.84 -2.54
CA ILE A 553 -3.79 -31.02 -2.56
C ILE A 553 -4.87 -31.63 -1.68
N CYS A 554 -5.40 -30.84 -0.76
CA CYS A 554 -6.55 -31.15 0.06
C CYS A 554 -7.67 -30.13 -0.23
N VAL A 555 -8.81 -30.63 -0.71
CA VAL A 555 -10.05 -29.83 -0.85
C VAL A 555 -11.07 -30.44 0.11
N PRO A 556 -11.26 -29.86 1.30
CA PRO A 556 -12.26 -30.33 2.25
C PRO A 556 -13.67 -30.27 1.67
N ALA A 557 -14.63 -30.96 2.31
CA ALA A 557 -16.02 -30.90 1.93
C ALA A 557 -16.52 -29.44 1.83
N PRO A 558 -17.34 -29.09 0.83
CA PRO A 558 -17.80 -27.72 0.64
C PRO A 558 -18.49 -27.16 1.88
N THR A 559 -18.18 -25.91 2.24
CA THR A 559 -18.71 -25.32 3.48
C THR A 559 -20.22 -25.13 3.48
N SER A 560 -20.88 -25.11 2.31
CA SER A 560 -22.35 -25.13 2.22
C SER A 560 -22.97 -26.46 2.69
N LYS A 561 -22.21 -27.56 2.64
CA LYS A 561 -22.65 -28.90 3.07
C LYS A 561 -22.12 -29.27 4.45
N ALA A 562 -20.84 -29.05 4.69
CA ALA A 562 -20.15 -29.48 5.91
C ALA A 562 -20.09 -28.40 7.00
N GLY A 563 -20.60 -27.19 6.73
CA GLY A 563 -20.44 -26.04 7.60
C GLY A 563 -19.01 -25.49 7.59
N ARG A 564 -18.71 -24.56 8.51
CA ARG A 564 -17.35 -24.06 8.68
C ARG A 564 -16.52 -25.19 9.33
N PRO A 565 -15.36 -25.58 8.76
CA PRO A 565 -14.54 -26.61 9.36
C PRO A 565 -14.16 -26.19 10.79
N ASP A 566 -14.48 -27.03 11.76
CA ASP A 566 -13.95 -26.88 13.11
C ASP A 566 -12.45 -27.19 13.05
N PRO A 567 -11.56 -26.21 13.39
CA PRO A 567 -10.12 -26.44 13.38
C PRO A 567 -9.72 -27.65 14.25
N LYS A 568 -10.52 -27.99 15.27
CA LYS A 568 -10.24 -29.10 16.17
C LYS A 568 -10.58 -30.48 15.58
N GLN A 569 -11.50 -30.55 14.63
CA GLN A 569 -11.94 -31.83 14.03
C GLN A 569 -11.19 -32.18 12.73
N SER A 570 -10.53 -31.21 12.09
CA SER A 570 -9.90 -31.36 10.76
C SER A 570 -8.43 -31.80 10.80
N LEU A 571 -7.86 -31.98 12.00
CA LEU A 571 -6.49 -32.47 12.24
C LEU A 571 -6.44 -33.91 12.79
N ALA A 572 -7.61 -34.55 12.94
CA ALA A 572 -7.75 -35.97 13.23
C ALA A 572 -7.95 -36.75 11.92
#